data_AF-A0A7Y6PZM4-F1
#
_entry.id   AF-A0A7Y6PZM4-F1
#
_cell.length_a   1.000
_cell.length_b   1.000
_cell.length_c   1.000
_cell.angle_alpha   90.00
_cell.angle_beta   90.00
_cell.angle_gamma   90.00
#
_symmetry.space_group_name_H-M   'P 1'
#
loop_
_entity.id
_entity.type
_entity.pdbx_description
1 polymer ?
#
loop_
_entity_poly.entity_id
_entity_poly.type
_entity_poly.pdbx_seq_one_letter_code
_entity_poly.pdbx_strand_id
1 'polypeptide(L)'
;MKTLPSVLASFAVCSGVAFADQPAEIEQPENQCPIVFRGAKVAQKPQKNGVTLEFTTSKKDNVEELRTQLREVAVMIEQHSTEMQTDASEKEDVSFPPVDLEVTNIDSGARVTIRAARFRDIPVVQELARSFTEDVWPTTDCVKNPMSGLSASTPRPTSRPGR
;
A
#
# COMPACT_ATOMS: atom_id res chain seq x y z
N MET A 1 -48.22 -45.79 -7.31
CA MET A 1 -47.96 -44.47 -6.69
C MET A 1 -46.43 -44.28 -6.77
N LYS A 2 -45.81 -43.24 -7.33
CA LYS A 2 -46.20 -41.84 -7.55
C LYS A 2 -45.27 -41.26 -8.66
N THR A 3 -45.90 -40.72 -9.70
CA THR A 3 -45.59 -39.51 -10.49
C THR A 3 -44.15 -39.05 -10.75
N LEU A 4 -43.78 -38.98 -12.04
CA LEU A 4 -42.84 -38.00 -12.61
C LEU A 4 -43.51 -36.61 -12.67
N PRO A 5 -42.75 -35.50 -12.66
CA PRO A 5 -42.67 -34.76 -13.92
C PRO A 5 -41.34 -34.06 -14.21
N SER A 6 -41.11 -33.96 -15.52
CA SER A 6 -40.24 -33.04 -16.24
C SER A 6 -40.82 -31.62 -16.20
N VAL A 7 -40.00 -30.59 -15.94
CA VAL A 7 -40.30 -29.20 -16.32
C VAL A 7 -39.00 -28.47 -16.67
N LEU A 8 -38.82 -28.24 -17.97
CA LEU A 8 -37.99 -27.19 -18.55
C LEU A 8 -38.59 -25.83 -18.17
N ALA A 9 -37.78 -24.90 -17.66
CA ALA A 9 -38.17 -23.50 -17.58
C ALA A 9 -36.97 -22.60 -17.91
N SER A 10 -36.86 -22.26 -19.18
CA SER A 10 -36.12 -21.09 -19.66
C SER A 10 -36.78 -19.83 -19.10
N PHE A 11 -36.03 -19.00 -18.39
CA PHE A 11 -36.38 -17.60 -18.17
C PHE A 11 -35.26 -16.72 -18.69
N ALA A 12 -35.46 -16.25 -19.92
CA ALA A 12 -34.85 -15.05 -20.43
C ALA A 12 -35.68 -13.86 -19.91
N VAL A 13 -35.08 -12.99 -19.11
CA VAL A 13 -35.56 -11.62 -18.88
C VAL A 13 -34.36 -10.70 -18.97
N CYS A 14 -34.21 -10.09 -20.14
CA CYS A 14 -33.49 -8.83 -20.31
C CYS A 14 -34.47 -7.70 -19.95
N SER A 15 -34.15 -6.85 -18.98
CA SER A 15 -34.71 -5.49 -18.88
C SER A 15 -33.82 -4.60 -18.03
N GLY A 16 -32.99 -3.83 -18.73
CA GLY A 16 -32.73 -2.42 -18.47
C GLY A 16 -32.30 -2.02 -17.07
N VAL A 17 -31.03 -2.22 -16.75
CA VAL A 17 -30.38 -1.37 -15.75
C VAL A 17 -29.98 -0.09 -16.48
N ALA A 18 -30.79 0.96 -16.35
CA ALA A 18 -30.36 2.31 -16.63
C ALA A 18 -29.30 2.65 -15.58
N PHE A 19 -28.02 2.48 -15.94
CA PHE A 19 -26.92 3.02 -15.18
C PHE A 19 -27.04 4.53 -15.28
N ALA A 20 -27.64 5.14 -14.25
CA ALA A 20 -27.48 6.54 -14.00
C ALA A 20 -25.97 6.79 -13.91
N ASP A 21 -25.46 7.50 -14.92
CA ASP A 21 -24.16 8.12 -14.98
C ASP A 21 -24.06 9.12 -13.83
N GLN A 22 -23.88 8.60 -12.61
CA GLN A 22 -23.31 9.36 -11.52
C GLN A 22 -21.80 9.26 -11.75
N PRO A 23 -21.12 10.36 -12.14
CA PRO A 23 -19.70 10.45 -11.88
C PRO A 23 -19.57 10.37 -10.36
N ALA A 24 -19.32 9.16 -9.86
CA ALA A 24 -18.76 8.99 -8.55
C ALA A 24 -17.40 9.68 -8.63
N GLU A 25 -17.37 10.97 -8.27
CA GLU A 25 -16.23 11.52 -7.57
C GLU A 25 -16.04 10.60 -6.36
N ILE A 26 -15.27 9.53 -6.59
CA ILE A 26 -14.53 8.88 -5.53
C ILE A 26 -13.59 10.00 -5.10
N GLU A 27 -14.03 10.79 -4.11
CA GLU A 27 -13.12 11.48 -3.21
C GLU A 27 -12.20 10.38 -2.70
N GLN A 28 -11.10 10.15 -3.43
CA GLN A 28 -10.05 9.25 -2.98
C GLN A 28 -9.70 9.80 -1.61
N PRO A 29 -9.85 9.04 -0.51
CA PRO A 29 -9.47 9.53 0.80
C PRO A 29 -7.97 9.83 0.73
N GLU A 30 -7.70 11.10 0.44
CA GLU A 30 -6.42 11.62 0.03
C GLU A 30 -5.49 11.44 1.23
N ASN A 31 -4.48 10.59 1.04
CA ASN A 31 -3.30 10.48 1.90
C ASN A 31 -3.51 9.95 3.32
N GLN A 32 -4.64 9.31 3.66
CA GLN A 32 -4.74 8.72 4.99
C GLN A 32 -3.95 7.42 5.07
N CYS A 33 -2.78 7.51 5.74
CA CYS A 33 -2.00 6.35 6.11
C CYS A 33 -2.91 5.28 6.75
N PRO A 34 -2.89 4.02 6.26
CA PRO A 34 -3.70 2.96 6.83
C PRO A 34 -3.42 2.82 8.33
N ILE A 35 -4.46 2.55 9.11
CA ILE A 35 -4.41 2.50 10.58
C ILE A 35 -3.29 1.57 11.08
N VAL A 36 -2.97 0.54 10.30
CA VAL A 36 -2.00 -0.51 10.61
C VAL A 36 -0.55 -0.03 10.48
N PHE A 37 -0.28 0.89 9.55
CA PHE A 37 1.03 1.50 9.32
C PHE A 37 1.27 2.76 10.15
N ARG A 38 0.22 3.30 10.78
CA ARG A 38 0.32 4.51 11.61
C ARG A 38 1.19 4.27 12.85
N GLY A 39 2.31 4.98 12.92
CA GLY A 39 3.33 4.86 13.96
C GLY A 39 4.30 3.69 13.74
N ALA A 40 4.24 3.02 12.57
CA ALA A 40 5.21 1.99 12.23
C ALA A 40 6.58 2.62 11.95
N LYS A 41 7.62 1.92 12.38
CA LYS A 41 9.02 2.26 12.11
C LYS A 41 9.54 1.37 11.01
N VAL A 42 10.28 1.96 10.08
CA VAL A 42 11.00 1.25 9.04
C VAL A 42 12.48 1.39 9.28
N ALA A 43 13.19 0.28 9.28
CA ALA A 43 14.64 0.25 9.33
C ALA A 43 15.17 -0.52 8.13
N GLN A 44 16.17 0.03 7.44
CA GLN A 44 16.86 -0.70 6.37
C GLN A 44 18.14 -1.36 6.87
N LYS A 45 18.47 -2.51 6.27
CA LYS A 45 19.74 -3.21 6.44
C LYS A 45 20.23 -3.67 5.07
N PRO A 46 21.40 -3.21 4.59
CA PRO A 46 21.95 -3.69 3.33
C PRO A 46 22.28 -5.19 3.43
N GLN A 47 22.07 -5.91 2.33
CA GLN A 47 22.45 -7.32 2.20
C GLN A 47 23.29 -7.54 0.95
N LYS A 48 24.03 -8.65 0.91
CA LYS A 48 24.91 -8.99 -0.22
C LYS A 48 24.18 -8.99 -1.57
N ASN A 49 22.92 -9.43 -1.59
CA ASN A 49 22.12 -9.60 -2.81
C ASN A 49 20.97 -8.59 -2.93
N GLY A 50 20.97 -7.51 -2.13
CA GLY A 50 19.88 -6.54 -2.09
C GLY A 50 19.79 -5.82 -0.76
N VAL A 51 18.60 -5.77 -0.17
CA VAL A 51 18.30 -5.00 1.04
C VAL A 51 17.18 -5.66 1.84
N THR A 52 17.22 -5.45 3.15
CA THR A 52 16.16 -5.89 4.06
C THR A 52 15.53 -4.68 4.71
N LEU A 53 14.21 -4.57 4.64
CA LEU A 53 13.39 -3.58 5.32
C LEU A 53 12.66 -4.23 6.50
N GLU A 54 12.85 -3.71 7.70
CA GLU A 54 12.16 -4.16 8.90
C GLU A 54 11.06 -3.16 9.25
N PHE A 55 9.81 -3.61 9.15
CA PHE A 55 8.63 -2.86 9.54
C PHE A 55 8.21 -3.31 10.94
N THR A 56 8.24 -2.38 11.90
CA THR A 56 7.92 -2.68 13.30
C THR A 56 6.86 -1.72 13.82
N THR A 57 5.98 -2.22 14.70
CA THR A 57 4.94 -1.43 15.34
C THR A 57 4.98 -1.62 16.86
N SER A 58 4.62 -0.57 17.61
CA SER A 58 4.46 -0.65 19.07
C SER A 58 3.10 -1.24 19.48
N LYS A 59 2.12 -1.27 18.56
CA LYS A 59 0.77 -1.78 18.81
C LYS A 59 0.70 -3.26 18.47
N LYS A 60 0.63 -4.13 19.48
CA LYS A 60 0.58 -5.59 19.30
C LYS A 60 -0.61 -6.04 18.45
N ASP A 61 -1.76 -5.40 18.63
CA ASP A 61 -2.99 -5.73 17.90
C ASP A 61 -2.88 -5.43 16.39
N ASN A 62 -1.94 -4.58 15.98
CA ASN A 62 -1.70 -4.26 14.58
C ASN A 62 -0.66 -5.18 13.91
N VAL A 63 0.03 -6.04 14.67
CA VAL A 63 1.17 -6.83 14.14
C VAL A 63 0.71 -7.84 13.09
N GLU A 64 -0.40 -8.53 13.33
CA GLU A 64 -0.93 -9.53 12.39
C GLU A 64 -1.39 -8.88 11.08
N GLU A 65 -2.20 -7.83 11.19
CA GLU A 65 -2.69 -7.08 10.03
C GLU A 65 -1.55 -6.42 9.24
N LEU A 66 -0.54 -5.86 9.92
CA LEU A 66 0.67 -5.32 9.28
C LEU A 66 1.38 -6.39 8.43
N ARG A 67 1.47 -7.63 8.95
CA ARG A 67 2.09 -8.75 8.20
C ARG A 67 1.26 -9.12 6.98
N THR A 68 -0.07 -9.13 7.09
CA THR A 68 -0.97 -9.44 5.97
C THR A 68 -0.82 -8.39 4.87
N GLN A 69 -0.92 -7.10 5.20
CA GLN A 69 -0.80 -6.03 4.20
C GLN A 69 0.58 -6.00 3.55
N LEU A 70 1.67 -6.25 4.31
CA LEU A 70 3.00 -6.33 3.71
C LEU A 70 3.16 -7.51 2.75
N ARG A 71 2.48 -8.62 2.98
CA ARG A 71 2.45 -9.75 2.03
C ARG A 71 1.68 -9.40 0.77
N GLU A 72 0.53 -8.76 0.90
CA GLU A 72 -0.26 -8.30 -0.25
C GLU A 72 0.52 -7.31 -1.11
N VAL A 73 1.16 -6.32 -0.47
CA VAL A 73 2.03 -5.36 -1.16
C VAL A 73 3.22 -6.05 -1.83
N ALA A 74 3.85 -7.03 -1.16
CA ALA A 74 4.95 -7.78 -1.76
C ALA A 74 4.50 -8.52 -3.03
N VAL A 75 3.35 -9.19 -3.00
CA VAL A 75 2.79 -9.88 -4.17
C VAL A 75 2.49 -8.89 -5.30
N MET A 76 1.91 -7.73 -4.99
CA MET A 76 1.62 -6.69 -6.00
C MET A 76 2.90 -6.15 -6.66
N ILE A 77 3.95 -5.90 -5.88
CA ILE A 77 5.22 -5.41 -6.44
C ILE A 77 5.90 -6.50 -7.29
N GLU A 78 5.88 -7.75 -6.84
CA GLU A 78 6.46 -8.88 -7.60
C GLU A 78 5.75 -9.06 -8.95
N GLN A 79 4.41 -9.04 -8.95
CA GLN A 79 3.58 -9.09 -10.17
C GLN A 79 3.92 -7.92 -11.10
N HIS A 80 3.91 -6.69 -10.58
CA HIS A 80 4.19 -5.50 -11.38
C HIS A 80 5.61 -5.49 -11.96
N SER A 81 6.60 -5.96 -11.18
CA SER A 81 7.98 -6.08 -11.63
C SER A 81 8.16 -7.11 -12.75
N THR A 82 7.26 -8.09 -12.84
CA THR A 82 7.26 -9.13 -13.87
C THR A 82 6.54 -8.66 -15.14
N GLU A 83 5.39 -7.98 -15.00
CA GLU A 83 4.60 -7.43 -16.11
C GLU A 83 5.37 -6.35 -16.90
N MET A 84 6.12 -5.51 -16.20
CA MET A 84 6.99 -4.50 -16.84
C MET A 84 8.09 -5.10 -17.72
N GLN A 85 8.38 -6.40 -17.64
CA GLN A 85 9.28 -7.08 -18.58
C GLN A 85 8.60 -7.51 -19.88
N THR A 86 7.32 -7.87 -19.83
CA THR A 86 6.61 -8.38 -21.01
C THR A 86 6.19 -7.26 -21.97
N ASP A 87 5.93 -6.07 -21.42
CA ASP A 87 5.45 -4.91 -22.18
C ASP A 87 6.54 -3.86 -22.47
N ALA A 88 7.82 -4.18 -22.24
CA ALA A 88 8.98 -3.31 -22.49
C ALA A 88 9.30 -3.05 -23.98
N SER A 89 8.25 -2.94 -24.81
CA SER A 89 8.31 -2.28 -26.11
C SER A 89 7.94 -0.79 -25.92
N GLU A 90 9.00 0.02 -25.84
CA GLU A 90 9.07 1.41 -26.33
C GLU A 90 8.65 2.62 -25.47
N LYS A 91 8.11 2.54 -24.25
CA LYS A 91 7.72 3.79 -23.54
C LYS A 91 8.13 3.84 -22.06
N GLU A 92 9.00 4.81 -21.79
CA GLU A 92 9.38 5.45 -20.52
C GLU A 92 10.51 4.82 -19.67
N ASP A 93 11.55 5.64 -19.44
CA ASP A 93 12.87 5.37 -18.85
C ASP A 93 12.90 4.92 -17.37
N VAL A 94 11.76 4.59 -16.77
CA VAL A 94 11.71 4.15 -15.36
C VAL A 94 11.64 2.62 -15.31
N SER A 95 12.70 1.97 -15.75
CA SER A 95 12.85 0.51 -15.67
C SER A 95 13.06 0.11 -14.20
N PHE A 96 11.99 -0.16 -13.47
CA PHE A 96 12.09 -0.80 -12.15
C PHE A 96 12.76 -2.17 -12.30
N PRO A 97 13.88 -2.44 -11.62
CA PRO A 97 14.59 -3.70 -11.79
C PRO A 97 13.74 -4.86 -11.26
N PRO A 98 13.85 -6.05 -11.85
CA PRO A 98 13.21 -7.23 -11.30
C PRO A 98 13.75 -7.54 -9.90
N VAL A 99 12.84 -7.67 -8.96
CA VAL A 99 13.13 -7.99 -7.57
C VAL A 99 12.33 -9.19 -7.13
N ASP A 100 12.96 -10.00 -6.29
CA ASP A 100 12.34 -11.10 -5.58
C ASP A 100 12.12 -10.66 -4.13
N LEU A 101 10.88 -10.81 -3.64
CA LEU A 101 10.43 -10.26 -2.37
C LEU A 101 10.08 -11.39 -1.41
N GLU A 102 10.75 -11.43 -0.27
CA GLU A 102 10.49 -12.42 0.77
C GLU A 102 10.01 -11.73 2.05
N VAL A 103 8.81 -12.07 2.52
CA VAL A 103 8.24 -11.53 3.77
C VAL A 103 8.37 -12.55 4.89
N THR A 104 9.24 -12.26 5.86
CA THR A 104 9.44 -13.05 7.07
C THR A 104 8.78 -12.37 8.27
N ASN A 105 8.00 -13.12 9.04
CA ASN A 105 7.38 -12.59 10.26
C ASN A 105 8.43 -12.43 11.38
N ILE A 106 8.36 -11.33 12.13
CA ILE A 106 9.17 -11.08 13.34
C ILE A 106 8.26 -10.67 14.49
N ASP A 107 8.67 -10.84 15.75
CA ASP A 107 7.80 -10.63 16.92
C ASP A 107 7.10 -9.25 16.95
N SER A 108 7.78 -8.21 16.48
CA SER A 108 7.29 -6.82 16.49
C SER A 108 6.68 -6.35 15.15
N GLY A 109 6.56 -7.23 14.14
CA GLY A 109 6.08 -6.84 12.82
C GLY A 109 6.48 -7.82 11.72
N ALA A 110 7.08 -7.31 10.65
CA ALA A 110 7.56 -8.11 9.53
C ALA A 110 8.89 -7.60 8.99
N ARG A 111 9.66 -8.51 8.41
CA ARG A 111 10.89 -8.24 7.69
C ARG A 111 10.65 -8.57 6.21
N VAL A 112 10.87 -7.59 5.35
CA VAL A 112 10.80 -7.73 3.90
C VAL A 112 12.21 -7.76 3.35
N THR A 113 12.62 -8.86 2.75
CA THR A 113 13.91 -9.00 2.08
C THR A 113 13.69 -8.84 0.59
N ILE A 114 14.32 -7.82 0.01
CA ILE A 114 14.27 -7.47 -1.40
C ILE A 114 15.59 -7.92 -2.02
N ARG A 115 15.52 -8.92 -2.90
CA ARG A 115 16.66 -9.45 -3.64
C ARG A 115 16.61 -8.96 -5.08
N ALA A 116 17.70 -8.41 -5.59
CA ALA A 116 17.78 -8.11 -7.01
C ALA A 116 17.91 -9.41 -7.80
N ALA A 117 17.12 -9.58 -8.87
CA ALA A 117 17.23 -10.77 -9.72
C ALA A 117 18.56 -10.81 -10.49
N ARG A 118 19.19 -9.65 -10.73
CA ARG A 118 20.48 -9.53 -11.40
C ARG A 118 21.47 -8.78 -10.52
N PHE A 119 22.72 -9.25 -10.49
CA PHE A 119 23.77 -8.65 -9.66
C PHE A 119 24.02 -7.17 -9.95
N ARG A 120 23.88 -6.76 -11.22
CA ARG A 120 24.07 -5.36 -11.65
C ARG A 120 23.03 -4.38 -11.08
N ASP A 121 21.86 -4.88 -10.66
CA ASP A 121 20.75 -4.07 -10.18
C ASP A 121 20.77 -3.91 -8.65
N ILE A 122 21.63 -4.65 -7.94
CA ILE A 122 21.82 -4.55 -6.48
C ILE A 122 22.04 -3.11 -5.99
N PRO A 123 22.97 -2.30 -6.55
CA PRO A 123 23.17 -0.94 -6.07
C PRO A 123 21.94 -0.06 -6.29
N VAL A 124 21.17 -0.29 -7.35
CA VAL A 124 19.93 0.44 -7.63
C VAL A 124 18.87 0.11 -6.59
N VAL A 125 18.68 -1.18 -6.27
CA VAL A 125 17.73 -1.61 -5.23
C VAL A 125 18.10 -1.06 -3.86
N GLN A 126 19.40 -1.04 -3.52
CA GLN A 126 19.89 -0.47 -2.27
C GLN A 126 19.65 1.05 -2.20
N GLU A 127 19.88 1.77 -3.30
CA GLU A 127 19.63 3.21 -3.38
C GLU A 127 18.14 3.54 -3.26
N LEU A 128 17.28 2.79 -3.95
CA LEU A 128 15.83 2.95 -3.87
C LEU A 128 15.31 2.70 -2.45
N ALA A 129 15.78 1.64 -1.80
CA ALA A 129 15.42 1.35 -0.42
C ALA A 129 15.91 2.44 0.55
N ARG A 130 17.11 2.98 0.33
CA ARG A 130 17.63 4.10 1.11
C ARG A 130 16.74 5.32 0.96
N SER A 131 16.48 5.77 -0.27
CA SER A 131 15.63 6.94 -0.52
C SER A 131 14.21 6.74 0.02
N PHE A 132 13.66 5.52 -0.08
CA PHE A 132 12.40 5.19 0.56
C PHE A 132 12.45 5.40 2.09
N THR A 133 13.47 4.89 2.77
CA THR A 133 13.57 5.02 4.23
C THR A 133 13.94 6.41 4.74
N GLU A 134 14.76 7.16 3.99
CA GLU A 134 15.32 8.45 4.41
C GLU A 134 14.45 9.63 3.95
N ASP A 135 13.90 9.58 2.73
CA ASP A 135 13.20 10.71 2.11
C ASP A 135 11.68 10.51 2.14
N VAL A 136 11.21 9.32 1.75
CA VAL A 136 9.78 9.09 1.55
C VAL A 136 9.07 8.74 2.85
N TRP A 137 9.55 7.73 3.57
CA TRP A 137 8.87 7.22 4.78
C TRP A 137 8.64 8.30 5.84
N PRO A 138 9.62 9.17 6.19
CA PRO A 138 9.42 10.20 7.22
C PRO A 138 8.45 11.30 6.81
N THR A 139 8.25 11.52 5.51
CA THR A 139 7.34 12.55 5.00
C THR A 139 5.88 12.07 4.95
N THR A 140 5.66 10.76 5.00
CA THR A 140 4.32 10.15 5.04
C THR A 140 3.55 10.46 6.33
N ASP A 141 2.23 10.47 6.21
CA ASP A 141 1.32 10.60 7.35
C ASP A 141 1.30 9.37 8.27
N CYS A 142 2.04 8.32 7.90
CA CYS A 142 2.27 7.15 8.75
C CYS A 142 3.21 7.44 9.92
N VAL A 143 4.16 8.35 9.72
CA VAL A 143 5.14 8.75 10.75
C VAL A 143 4.69 10.00 11.48
N LYS A 144 4.01 10.93 10.78
CA LYS A 144 3.49 12.15 11.40
C LYS A 144 2.46 11.79 12.46
N ASN A 145 2.75 12.23 13.68
CA ASN A 145 1.93 11.96 14.84
C ASN A 145 0.52 12.53 14.57
N PRO A 146 -0.57 11.73 14.59
CA PRO A 146 -1.92 12.23 14.32
C PRO A 146 -2.37 13.29 15.36
N MET A 147 -1.64 13.44 16.48
CA MET A 147 -1.88 14.47 17.49
C MET A 147 -1.34 15.86 17.12
N SER A 148 -0.48 16.01 16.11
CA SER A 148 0.03 17.33 15.71
C SER A 148 -0.97 18.14 14.86
N GLY A 149 -2.03 17.51 14.35
CA GLY A 149 -3.09 18.16 13.56
C GLY A 149 -4.25 18.74 14.37
N LEU A 150 -4.29 18.53 15.69
CA LEU A 150 -5.28 19.15 16.60
C LEU A 150 -4.76 20.46 17.23
N SER A 151 -3.69 21.03 16.68
CA SER A 151 -3.15 22.32 17.12
C SER A 151 -4.02 23.47 16.62
N ALA A 152 -5.03 23.80 17.44
CA ALA A 152 -5.56 25.14 17.67
C ALA A 152 -6.09 25.93 16.47
N SER A 153 -7.36 25.69 16.11
CA SER A 153 -8.23 26.82 15.75
C SER A 153 -8.47 27.65 17.01
N THR A 154 -7.51 28.48 17.41
CA THR A 154 -7.70 29.48 18.46
C THR A 154 -8.80 30.44 17.98
N PRO A 155 -9.97 30.51 18.63
CA PRO A 155 -10.99 31.48 18.24
C PRO A 155 -10.39 32.88 18.42
N ARG A 156 -10.33 33.62 17.31
CA ARG A 156 -9.86 35.01 17.28
C ARG A 156 -10.74 35.83 18.23
N PRO A 157 -10.19 36.48 19.27
CA PRO A 157 -11.00 37.36 20.12
C PRO A 157 -11.49 38.53 19.27
N THR A 158 -12.81 38.63 19.10
CA THR A 158 -13.46 39.80 18.51
C THR A 158 -13.28 40.97 19.47
N SER A 159 -12.30 41.83 19.19
CA SER A 159 -12.15 43.11 19.88
C SER A 159 -13.43 43.93 19.71
N ARG A 160 -14.10 44.17 20.83
CA ARG A 160 -15.26 45.05 20.95
C ARG A 160 -14.76 46.50 20.96
N PRO A 161 -15.20 47.38 20.04
CA PRO A 161 -14.82 48.79 20.09
C PRO A 161 -15.51 49.47 21.28
N GLY A 162 -14.72 50.07 22.16
CA GLY A 162 -15.18 50.90 23.27
C GLY A 162 -15.67 52.27 22.78
N ARG A 163 -16.71 52.77 23.45
CA ARG A 163 -17.27 54.12 23.31
C ARG A 163 -16.38 55.18 23.92
#